data_AF-A0A2T3CTH6-F1
#
_entry.id   AF-A0A2T3CTH6-F1
#
_cell.length_a   1.000
_cell.length_b   1.000
_cell.length_c   1.000
_cell.angle_alpha   90.00
_cell.angle_beta   90.00
_cell.angle_gamma   90.00
#
_symmetry.space_group_name_H-M   'P 1'
#
loop_
_entity.id
_entity.type
_entity.pdbx_description
1 polymer ?
#
loop_
_entity_poly.entity_id
_entity_poly.type
_entity_poly.pdbx_seq_one_letter_code
_entity_poly.pdbx_strand_id
1 'polypeptide(L)'
;MRIQLNKERFVATTSAPASSYEQLGIRIQKIINSPTAQKSRAALIFRLEHESPDDWATLLEEIAENDNVTLAYRDDGGVQIFWVVPKED
;
A
#
# COMPACT_ATOMS: atom_id res chain seq x y z
N MET A 1 9.98 26.26 -34.51
CA MET A 1 9.79 26.62 -33.08
C MET A 1 9.64 25.31 -32.31
N ARG A 2 10.56 25.01 -31.39
CA ARG A 2 10.60 23.76 -30.59
C ARG A 2 9.93 24.00 -29.23
N ILE A 3 9.16 23.02 -28.75
CA ILE A 3 9.02 22.65 -27.32
C ILE A 3 8.21 21.34 -27.26
N GLN A 4 8.87 20.18 -27.29
CA GLN A 4 9.39 19.37 -26.18
C GLN A 4 8.31 18.48 -25.53
N LEU A 5 8.20 17.26 -26.06
CA LEU A 5 7.52 16.12 -25.46
C LEU A 5 8.43 15.57 -24.35
N ASN A 6 8.03 15.67 -23.09
CA ASN A 6 8.79 15.06 -21.98
C ASN A 6 8.62 13.53 -22.01
N LYS A 7 9.59 12.91 -22.66
CA LYS A 7 9.83 11.48 -22.78
C LYS A 7 10.07 10.86 -21.40
N GLU A 8 9.04 10.19 -20.90
CA GLU A 8 9.11 8.82 -20.41
C GLU A 8 10.31 8.47 -19.52
N ARG A 9 10.12 8.53 -18.19
CA ARG A 9 10.96 7.76 -17.25
C ARG A 9 10.43 6.32 -17.19
N PHE A 10 10.69 5.53 -18.23
CA PHE A 10 10.69 4.07 -18.10
C PHE A 10 12.03 3.66 -17.50
N VAL A 11 12.07 3.49 -16.18
CA VAL A 11 13.13 2.70 -15.55
C VAL A 11 12.75 1.23 -15.71
N ALA A 12 13.34 0.59 -16.72
CA ALA A 12 13.38 -0.86 -16.78
C ALA A 12 14.38 -1.34 -15.73
N THR A 13 13.89 -1.89 -14.61
CA THR A 13 14.72 -2.70 -13.71
C THR A 13 14.48 -4.16 -14.03
N THR A 14 15.51 -4.81 -14.56
CA THR A 14 15.65 -6.26 -14.61
C THR A 14 15.58 -6.76 -13.16
N SER A 15 14.40 -7.21 -12.71
CA SER A 15 14.13 -7.41 -11.29
C SER A 15 14.84 -8.67 -10.81
N ALA A 16 15.84 -8.51 -9.94
CA ALA A 16 16.07 -9.49 -8.89
C ALA A 16 14.74 -9.81 -8.19
N PRO A 17 14.54 -11.01 -7.62
CA PRO A 17 13.34 -11.28 -6.85
C PRO A 17 13.15 -10.16 -5.81
N ALA A 18 11.98 -9.52 -5.83
CA ALA A 18 11.64 -8.46 -4.89
C ALA A 18 11.88 -8.95 -3.46
N SER A 19 12.40 -8.09 -2.58
CA SER A 19 12.62 -8.45 -1.18
C SER A 19 11.31 -8.85 -0.50
N SER A 20 11.38 -9.58 0.63
CA SER A 20 10.18 -9.99 1.38
C SER A 20 9.28 -8.80 1.73
N TYR A 21 9.88 -7.69 2.18
CA TYR A 21 9.19 -6.42 2.43
C TYR A 21 8.47 -5.88 1.20
N GLU A 22 9.16 -5.87 0.06
CA GLU A 22 8.64 -5.32 -1.19
C GLU A 22 7.50 -6.17 -1.77
N GLN A 23 7.58 -7.50 -1.64
CA GLN A 23 6.50 -8.42 -2.01
C GLN A 23 5.26 -8.19 -1.14
N LEU A 24 5.45 -8.03 0.18
CA LEU A 24 4.39 -7.67 1.12
C LEU A 24 3.75 -6.33 0.72
N GLY A 25 4.55 -5.29 0.50
CA GLY A 25 4.08 -3.96 0.08
C GLY A 25 3.27 -4.01 -1.21
N ILE A 26 3.74 -4.73 -2.24
CA ILE A 26 3.01 -4.92 -3.51
C ILE A 26 1.65 -5.58 -3.28
N ARG A 27 1.58 -6.61 -2.42
CA ARG A 27 0.32 -7.30 -2.10
C ARG A 27 -0.67 -6.35 -1.43
N ILE A 28 -0.23 -5.64 -0.40
CA ILE A 28 -1.09 -4.72 0.35
C ILE A 28 -1.54 -3.55 -0.53
N GLN A 29 -0.65 -3.01 -1.36
CA GLN A 29 -0.98 -1.96 -2.32
C GLN A 29 -2.07 -2.41 -3.31
N LYS A 30 -2.00 -3.66 -3.80
CA LYS A 30 -3.05 -4.23 -4.67
C LYS A 30 -4.40 -4.30 -3.98
N ILE A 31 -4.44 -4.66 -2.69
CA ILE A 31 -5.69 -4.73 -1.91
C ILE A 31 -6.27 -3.32 -1.73
N ILE A 32 -5.46 -2.36 -1.30
CA ILE A 32 -5.86 -0.96 -1.09
C ILE A 32 -6.37 -0.33 -2.39
N ASN A 33 -5.71 -0.60 -3.53
CA ASN A 33 -6.10 -0.06 -4.83
C ASN A 33 -7.22 -0.85 -5.53
N SER A 34 -7.78 -1.89 -4.89
CA SER A 34 -8.90 -2.62 -5.48
C SER A 34 -10.13 -1.70 -5.62
N PRO A 35 -10.97 -1.87 -6.66
CA PRO A 35 -12.15 -1.04 -6.86
C PRO A 35 -13.09 -1.02 -5.65
N THR A 36 -13.23 -2.16 -4.99
CA THR A 36 -14.02 -2.29 -3.76
C THR A 36 -13.44 -1.44 -2.64
N ALA A 37 -12.14 -1.57 -2.36
CA ALA A 37 -11.50 -0.85 -1.27
C ALA A 37 -11.47 0.67 -1.51
N GLN A 38 -11.20 1.07 -2.75
CA GLN A 38 -11.28 2.48 -3.15
C GLN A 38 -12.69 3.05 -3.01
N LYS A 39 -13.73 2.29 -3.38
CA LYS A 39 -15.12 2.74 -3.25
C LYS A 39 -15.58 2.82 -1.79
N SER A 40 -15.21 1.85 -0.95
CA SER A 40 -15.56 1.83 0.48
C SER A 40 -14.69 2.72 1.34
N ARG A 41 -13.55 3.18 0.80
CA ARG A 41 -12.48 3.85 1.56
C ARG A 41 -12.00 3.02 2.74
N ALA A 42 -11.97 1.71 2.56
CA ALA A 42 -11.56 0.76 3.57
C ALA A 42 -11.01 -0.53 2.96
N ALA A 43 -10.02 -1.14 3.61
CA ALA A 43 -9.42 -2.41 3.22
C ALA A 43 -9.20 -3.29 4.45
N LEU A 44 -9.57 -4.57 4.37
CA LEU A 44 -9.20 -5.57 5.38
C LEU A 44 -7.99 -6.34 4.89
N ILE A 45 -6.91 -6.32 5.66
CA ILE A 45 -5.66 -7.01 5.32
C ILE A 45 -5.26 -7.99 6.43
N PHE A 46 -4.61 -9.06 6.01
CA PHE A 46 -4.01 -10.06 6.89
C PHE A 46 -2.55 -10.25 6.50
N ARG A 47 -1.70 -10.50 7.49
CA ARG A 47 -0.36 -11.03 7.27
C ARG A 47 -0.47 -12.49 6.84
N LEU A 48 0.29 -12.90 5.85
CA LEU A 48 0.43 -14.30 5.45
C LEU A 48 1.47 -15.01 6.35
N GLU A 49 1.37 -16.32 6.49
CA GLU A 49 2.25 -17.09 7.38
C GLU A 49 3.74 -17.02 7.02
N HIS A 50 4.06 -16.81 5.73
CA HIS A 50 5.43 -16.71 5.24
C HIS A 50 5.99 -15.28 5.26
N GLU A 51 5.17 -14.29 5.60
CA GLU A 51 5.61 -12.89 5.67
C GLU A 51 6.22 -12.59 7.04
N SER A 52 7.29 -11.80 7.03
CA SER A 52 8.01 -11.44 8.25
C SER A 52 7.10 -10.64 9.20
N PRO A 53 7.07 -10.96 10.51
CA PRO A 53 6.41 -10.14 11.52
C PRO A 53 6.93 -8.71 11.59
N ASP A 54 8.24 -8.53 11.43
CA ASP A 54 8.89 -7.22 11.54
C ASP A 54 8.59 -6.35 10.31
N ASP A 55 8.59 -6.95 9.11
CA ASP A 55 8.20 -6.28 7.86
C ASP A 55 6.73 -5.87 7.92
N TRP A 56 5.89 -6.74 8.46
CA TRP A 56 4.47 -6.46 8.67
C TRP A 56 4.25 -5.30 9.63
N ALA A 57 4.93 -5.29 10.78
CA ALA A 57 4.85 -4.20 11.74
C ALA A 57 5.31 -2.87 11.13
N THR A 58 6.46 -2.87 10.47
CA THR A 58 7.01 -1.69 9.77
C THR A 58 6.02 -1.13 8.76
N LEU A 59 5.42 -2.00 7.92
CA LEU A 59 4.44 -1.55 6.93
C LEU A 59 3.21 -0.90 7.59
N LEU A 60 2.70 -1.49 8.68
CA LEU A 60 1.55 -0.91 9.38
C LEU A 60 1.89 0.43 10.02
N GLU A 61 3.08 0.58 10.59
CA GLU A 61 3.58 1.85 11.12
C GLU A 61 3.63 2.91 10.02
N GLU A 62 4.26 2.62 8.87
CA GLU A 62 4.33 3.53 7.72
C GLU A 62 2.92 3.94 7.21
N ILE A 63 1.97 3.01 7.18
CA ILE A 63 0.58 3.32 6.79
C ILE A 63 -0.09 4.24 7.84
N ALA A 64 0.18 4.03 9.12
CA ALA A 64 -0.39 4.80 10.22
C ALA A 64 0.21 6.21 10.38
N GLU A 65 1.41 6.46 9.83
CA GLU A 65 2.01 7.81 9.78
C GLU A 65 1.17 8.80 8.96
N ASN A 66 0.28 8.30 8.11
CA ASN A 66 -0.60 9.14 7.32
C ASN A 66 -1.83 9.59 8.13
N ASP A 67 -1.93 10.90 8.40
CA ASP A 67 -3.01 11.51 9.21
C ASP A 67 -4.43 11.21 8.70
N ASN A 68 -4.59 10.94 7.40
CA ASN A 68 -5.89 10.62 6.81
C ASN A 68 -6.20 9.12 6.81
N VAL A 69 -5.41 8.31 7.52
CA VAL A 69 -5.56 6.86 7.63
C VAL A 69 -5.86 6.47 9.09
N THR A 70 -6.69 5.44 9.27
CA THR A 70 -6.96 4.85 10.57
C THR A 70 -6.84 3.34 10.48
N LEU A 71 -6.10 2.74 11.41
CA LEU A 71 -5.95 1.29 11.55
C LEU A 71 -6.81 0.77 12.71
N ALA A 72 -7.62 -0.25 12.45
CA ALA A 72 -8.36 -0.98 13.46
C ALA A 72 -7.90 -2.45 13.48
N TYR A 73 -7.25 -2.85 14.58
CA TYR A 73 -6.81 -4.22 14.82
C TYR A 73 -8.00 -5.07 15.26
N ARG A 74 -8.14 -6.27 14.68
CA ARG A 74 -9.24 -7.20 14.95
C ARG A 74 -8.73 -8.42 15.71
N ASP A 75 -9.62 -9.08 16.46
CA ASP A 75 -9.30 -10.30 17.22
C ASP A 75 -8.95 -11.50 16.33
N ASP A 76 -9.32 -11.45 15.04
CA ASP A 76 -9.01 -12.47 14.03
C ASP A 76 -7.59 -12.30 13.42
N GLY A 77 -6.80 -11.36 13.93
CA GLY A 77 -5.45 -11.05 13.42
C GLY A 77 -5.45 -10.20 12.15
N GLY A 78 -6.62 -9.77 11.68
CA GLY A 78 -6.76 -8.81 10.59
C GLY A 78 -6.56 -7.38 11.04
N VAL A 79 -6.16 -6.52 10.11
CA VAL A 79 -6.13 -5.07 10.30
C VAL A 79 -7.05 -4.44 9.27
N GLN A 80 -8.04 -3.70 9.75
CA GLN A 80 -8.92 -2.92 8.90
C GLN A 80 -8.39 -1.50 8.78
N ILE A 81 -8.02 -1.13 7.56
CA ILE A 81 -7.54 0.20 7.18
C ILE A 81 -8.75 1.00 6.72
N PHE A 82 -8.88 2.24 7.18
CA PHE A 82 -9.82 3.24 6.68
C PHE A 82 -9.05 4.47 6.23
N TRP A 83 -9.54 5.19 5.23
CA TRP A 83 -8.95 6.48 4.87
C TRP A 83 -9.99 7.49 4.42
N VAL A 84 -9.65 8.77 4.54
CA VAL A 84 -10.40 9.85 3.90
C VAL A 84 -9.58 10.41 2.76
N VAL A 85 -10.22 10.74 1.64
CA VAL A 85 -9.54 11.46 0.56
C VAL A 85 -9.65 12.95 0.91
N PRO A 86 -8.54 13.62 1.25
CA PRO A 86 -8.58 15.06 1.50
C PRO A 86 -9.11 15.75 0.24
N LYS A 87 -10.03 16.71 0.44
CA LYS A 87 -10.45 17.58 -0.66
C LYS A 87 -9.31 18.55 -0.91
N GLU A 88 -8.76 18.55 -2.12
CA GLU A 88 -7.95 19.65 -2.60
C GLU A 88 -8.87 20.88 -2.67
N ASP A 89 -8.51 21.94 -1.96
CA ASP A 89 -9.20 23.24 -2.01
C ASP A 89 -8.80 24.02 -3.27
#